data_AF-A0A384JN98-F1
#
_entry.id   AF-A0A384JN98-F1
#
_cell.length_a   1.000
_cell.length_b   1.000
_cell.length_c   1.000
_cell.angle_alpha   90.00
_cell.angle_beta   90.00
_cell.angle_gamma   90.00
#
_symmetry.space_group_name_H-M   'P 1'
#
loop_
_entity.id
_entity.type
_entity.pdbx_description
1 polymer ?
#
loop_
_entity_poly.entity_id
_entity_poly.type
_entity_poly.pdbx_seq_one_letter_code
_entity_poly.pdbx_strand_id
1 'polypeptide(L)'
;MGDSRHSAGTYDSETDTGGSNGAGMRYESEGGDPANAGLQHARVFLEPVKAKHPWITYADLWTLAGVVAIKEMGGPDIPWQGGRTDYVDDSKLPPRGRLPDAAQGSDHLRWIFYRMGFDDQEIVALSGAHNLGRCHSDRSGFEGAWVNNPTRFSNQYYRLLLSLQWRKKKLPNGIEQFVNYDEDTETELMMLPTDLALTQDKEFKRWVGKYADDKEKFFEDFSKVFSKLIELGIRRDSKGNITNLDNEKGGYHSAPKKKDTPGSPAKNTDDKKVNVSEAAPLQEENKKFNSKL
;
A
#
# COMPACT_ATOMS: atom_id res chain seq x y z
N MET A 1 3.35 -6.08 -5.48
CA MET A 1 2.66 -4.78 -5.55
C MET A 1 2.62 -4.05 -4.20
N GLY A 2 2.45 -4.76 -3.07
CA GLY A 2 2.38 -4.14 -1.73
C GLY A 2 3.58 -3.24 -1.39
N ASP A 3 4.81 -3.74 -1.51
CA ASP A 3 6.03 -2.99 -1.15
C ASP A 3 6.16 -1.64 -1.87
N SER A 4 5.96 -1.61 -3.19
CA SER A 4 6.04 -0.38 -3.98
C SER A 4 4.98 0.65 -3.59
N ARG A 5 3.76 0.20 -3.26
CA ARG A 5 2.65 1.09 -2.85
C ARG A 5 2.86 1.61 -1.43
N HIS A 6 3.26 0.75 -0.50
CA HIS A 6 3.40 1.10 0.90
C HIS A 6 4.62 1.99 1.15
N SER A 7 5.76 1.71 0.50
CA SER A 7 6.92 2.61 0.56
C SER A 7 6.55 4.01 0.05
N ALA A 8 5.97 4.10 -1.14
CA ALA A 8 5.52 5.38 -1.69
C ALA A 8 4.42 6.06 -0.86
N GLY A 9 3.53 5.27 -0.24
CA GLY A 9 2.40 5.70 0.59
C GLY A 9 2.76 6.49 1.83
N THR A 10 4.02 6.44 2.27
CA THR A 10 4.51 7.21 3.42
C THR A 10 4.82 8.67 3.10
N TYR A 11 4.75 9.08 1.82
CA TYR A 11 5.09 10.43 1.40
C TYR A 11 4.18 11.50 2.02
N ASP A 12 4.78 12.64 2.31
CA ASP A 12 4.13 13.84 2.80
C ASP A 12 4.70 15.05 2.05
N SER A 13 3.85 15.74 1.30
CA SER A 13 4.24 16.87 0.46
C SER A 13 4.60 18.13 1.26
N GLU A 14 4.11 18.28 2.49
CA GLU A 14 4.42 19.44 3.33
C GLU A 14 5.83 19.35 3.91
N THR A 15 6.21 18.15 4.34
CA THR A 15 7.53 17.90 4.97
C THR A 15 8.57 17.37 4.01
N ASP A 16 8.19 16.96 2.80
CA ASP A 16 9.02 16.29 1.79
C ASP A 16 9.74 15.05 2.37
N THR A 17 9.03 14.26 3.19
CA THR A 17 9.56 13.06 3.84
C THR A 17 8.77 11.80 3.47
N GLY A 18 9.42 10.64 3.56
CA GLY A 18 8.86 9.36 3.13
C GLY A 18 8.97 9.16 1.61
N GLY A 19 8.13 8.29 1.06
CA GLY A 19 8.12 7.98 -0.36
C GLY A 19 8.98 6.76 -0.74
N SER A 20 9.17 6.56 -2.05
CA SER A 20 9.79 5.33 -2.58
C SER A 20 11.32 5.32 -2.55
N ASN A 21 11.94 6.48 -2.29
CA ASN A 21 13.39 6.59 -2.16
C ASN A 21 13.86 6.10 -0.78
N GLY A 22 15.06 5.53 -0.69
CA GLY A 22 15.67 5.12 0.59
C GLY A 22 15.43 3.68 1.04
N ALA A 23 14.43 2.99 0.47
CA ALA A 23 14.03 1.63 0.86
C ALA A 23 13.82 1.49 2.38
N GLY A 24 13.03 2.40 2.95
CA GLY A 24 12.87 2.57 4.40
C GLY A 24 12.30 1.34 5.13
N MET A 25 11.46 0.54 4.46
CA MET A 25 10.96 -0.74 5.01
C MET A 25 12.05 -1.78 5.35
N ARG A 26 13.33 -1.56 4.99
CA ARG A 26 14.44 -2.40 5.49
C ARG A 26 14.66 -2.23 6.99
N TYR A 27 14.33 -1.07 7.55
CA TYR A 27 14.48 -0.73 8.95
C TYR A 27 13.24 -1.09 9.77
N GLU A 28 13.35 -1.12 11.09
CA GLU A 28 12.24 -1.54 11.97
C GLU A 28 11.15 -0.46 12.12
N SER A 29 11.56 0.81 12.16
CA SER A 29 10.64 1.94 12.33
C SER A 29 9.56 1.96 11.24
N GLU A 30 9.91 1.63 9.99
CA GLU A 30 8.95 1.53 8.88
C GLU A 30 8.55 0.08 8.56
N GLY A 31 9.52 -0.83 8.48
CA GLY A 31 9.25 -2.22 8.08
C GLY A 31 8.51 -3.06 9.11
N GLY A 32 8.46 -2.60 10.37
CA GLY A 32 7.67 -3.17 11.46
C GLY A 32 6.38 -2.38 11.76
N ASP A 33 6.03 -1.38 10.95
CA ASP A 33 4.70 -0.75 11.04
C ASP A 33 3.63 -1.82 10.81
N PRO A 34 2.61 -1.95 11.68
CA PRO A 34 1.50 -2.90 11.49
C PRO A 34 0.83 -2.80 10.11
N ALA A 35 0.76 -1.61 9.50
CA ALA A 35 0.23 -1.43 8.15
C ALA A 35 1.08 -2.12 7.07
N ASN A 36 2.33 -2.47 7.38
CA ASN A 36 3.25 -3.20 6.50
C ASN A 36 3.30 -4.71 6.81
N ALA A 37 2.41 -5.23 7.67
CA ALA A 37 2.36 -6.63 8.01
C ALA A 37 2.20 -7.53 6.76
N GLY A 38 3.13 -8.48 6.61
CA GLY A 38 3.17 -9.42 5.48
C GLY A 38 4.11 -9.01 4.35
N LEU A 39 4.53 -7.75 4.27
CA LEU A 39 5.46 -7.27 3.25
C LEU A 39 6.87 -7.86 3.39
N GLN A 40 7.22 -8.41 4.56
CA GLN A 40 8.44 -9.20 4.73
C GLN A 40 8.52 -10.38 3.75
N HIS A 41 7.38 -11.00 3.37
CA HIS A 41 7.38 -12.08 2.39
C HIS A 41 7.78 -11.60 1.00
N ALA A 42 7.32 -10.40 0.60
CA ALA A 42 7.67 -9.79 -0.68
C ALA A 42 9.15 -9.38 -0.72
N ARG A 43 9.68 -8.81 0.37
CA ARG A 43 11.11 -8.48 0.49
C ARG A 43 11.99 -9.73 0.37
N VAL A 44 11.68 -10.78 1.13
CA VAL A 44 12.41 -12.07 1.07
C VAL A 44 12.32 -12.69 -0.33
N PHE A 45 11.17 -12.61 -0.99
CA PHE A 45 10.99 -13.10 -2.36
C PHE A 45 11.92 -12.41 -3.37
N LEU A 46 12.25 -11.14 -3.15
CA LEU A 46 13.12 -10.35 -4.04
C LEU A 46 14.62 -10.49 -3.72
N GLU A 47 15.01 -11.05 -2.57
CA GLU A 47 16.42 -11.21 -2.19
C GLU A 47 17.25 -12.00 -3.21
N PRO A 48 16.78 -13.11 -3.81
CA PRO A 48 17.53 -13.81 -4.85
C PRO A 48 17.79 -12.95 -6.09
N VAL A 49 16.88 -12.02 -6.42
CA VAL A 49 17.06 -11.05 -7.53
C VAL A 49 18.12 -10.04 -7.14
N LYS A 50 18.03 -9.45 -5.94
CA LYS A 50 19.03 -8.52 -5.42
C LYS A 50 20.44 -9.14 -5.37
N ALA A 51 20.56 -10.40 -4.95
CA ALA A 51 21.83 -11.12 -4.89
C ALA A 51 22.47 -11.29 -6.29
N LYS A 52 21.67 -11.54 -7.33
CA LYS A 52 22.13 -11.64 -8.72
C LYS A 52 22.45 -10.28 -9.35
N HIS A 53 21.83 -9.22 -8.87
CA HIS A 53 21.96 -7.87 -9.41
C HIS A 53 22.38 -6.88 -8.29
N PRO A 54 23.58 -7.01 -7.70
CA PRO A 54 23.97 -6.22 -6.54
C PRO A 54 24.00 -4.70 -6.81
N TRP A 55 24.11 -4.29 -8.08
CA TRP A 55 24.13 -2.91 -8.54
C TRP A 55 22.78 -2.18 -8.41
N ILE A 56 21.64 -2.88 -8.40
CA ILE A 56 20.32 -2.23 -8.26
C ILE A 56 20.07 -1.92 -6.79
N THR A 57 19.57 -0.75 -6.46
CA THR A 57 19.17 -0.42 -5.09
C THR A 57 17.91 -1.19 -4.69
N TYR A 58 17.69 -1.41 -3.40
CA TYR A 58 16.42 -1.99 -2.93
C TYR A 58 15.24 -1.08 -3.32
N ALA A 59 15.42 0.24 -3.25
CA ALA A 59 14.42 1.22 -3.64
C ALA A 59 13.98 1.08 -5.11
N ASP A 60 14.94 0.94 -6.04
CA ASP A 60 14.62 0.68 -7.44
C ASP A 60 14.07 -0.73 -7.66
N LEU A 61 14.62 -1.76 -6.98
CA LEU A 61 14.15 -3.13 -7.12
C LEU A 61 12.68 -3.29 -6.73
N TRP A 62 12.26 -2.71 -5.61
CA TRP A 62 10.89 -2.86 -5.11
C TRP A 62 9.88 -2.13 -6.00
N THR A 63 10.22 -0.92 -6.45
CA THR A 63 9.34 -0.17 -7.37
C THR A 63 9.27 -0.83 -8.74
N LEU A 64 10.39 -1.32 -9.27
CA LEU A 64 10.43 -2.06 -10.54
C LEU A 64 9.64 -3.36 -10.44
N ALA A 65 9.78 -4.12 -9.35
CA ALA A 65 9.01 -5.34 -9.13
C ALA A 65 7.49 -5.08 -9.12
N GLY A 66 7.05 -3.94 -8.58
CA GLY A 66 5.66 -3.50 -8.65
C GLY A 66 5.17 -3.31 -10.08
N VAL A 67 5.93 -2.56 -10.89
CA VAL A 67 5.63 -2.29 -12.30
C VAL A 67 5.62 -3.57 -13.13
N VAL A 68 6.64 -4.43 -12.98
CA VAL A 68 6.72 -5.71 -13.69
C VAL A 68 5.54 -6.60 -13.31
N ALA A 69 5.20 -6.70 -12.02
CA ALA A 69 4.07 -7.52 -11.58
C ALA A 69 2.75 -7.09 -12.25
N ILE A 70 2.46 -5.78 -12.32
CA ILE A 70 1.24 -5.26 -12.95
C ILE A 70 1.20 -5.64 -14.43
N LYS A 71 2.32 -5.48 -15.14
CA LYS A 71 2.45 -5.84 -16.56
C LYS A 71 2.24 -7.34 -16.79
N GLU A 72 2.92 -8.19 -16.01
CA GLU A 72 2.82 -9.66 -16.13
C GLU A 72 1.42 -10.18 -15.79
N MET A 73 0.65 -9.45 -14.98
CA MET A 73 -0.76 -9.75 -14.70
C MET A 73 -1.73 -9.20 -15.75
N GLY A 74 -1.23 -8.67 -16.87
CA GLY A 74 -2.04 -8.13 -17.98
C GLY A 74 -2.55 -6.71 -17.78
N GLY A 75 -1.92 -5.94 -16.89
CA GLY A 75 -2.19 -4.53 -16.66
C GLY A 75 -1.56 -3.60 -17.70
N PRO A 76 -1.72 -2.28 -17.54
CA PRO A 76 -1.12 -1.30 -18.44
C PRO A 76 0.41 -1.26 -18.33
N ASP A 77 1.06 -0.80 -19.39
CA ASP A 77 2.46 -0.38 -19.31
C ASP A 77 2.56 0.86 -18.41
N ILE A 78 3.47 0.82 -17.45
CA ILE A 78 3.71 1.91 -16.49
C ILE A 78 5.10 2.49 -16.74
N PRO A 79 5.21 3.80 -17.03
CA PRO A 79 6.50 4.46 -17.10
C PRO A 79 7.26 4.33 -15.77
N TRP A 80 8.49 3.82 -15.83
CA TRP A 80 9.37 3.64 -14.69
C TRP A 80 10.77 4.13 -15.03
N GLN A 81 11.42 4.79 -14.08
CA GLN A 81 12.80 5.25 -14.20
C GLN A 81 13.57 4.89 -12.92
N GLY A 82 14.77 4.36 -13.10
CA GLY A 82 15.69 4.09 -11.99
C GLY A 82 16.38 5.34 -11.46
N GLY A 83 17.30 5.14 -10.53
CA GLY A 83 18.13 6.18 -9.93
C GLY A 83 17.89 6.38 -8.43
N ARG A 84 16.91 5.69 -7.82
CA ARG A 84 16.67 5.78 -6.39
C ARG A 84 17.87 5.25 -5.61
N THR A 85 18.10 5.83 -4.44
CA THR A 85 19.17 5.42 -3.53
C THR A 85 18.61 4.72 -2.31
N ASP A 86 19.36 3.78 -1.73
CA ASP A 86 19.04 3.21 -0.43
C ASP A 86 19.56 4.12 0.69
N TYR A 87 18.82 4.28 1.79
CA TYR A 87 19.33 4.94 2.98
C TYR A 87 20.46 4.11 3.61
N VAL A 88 21.38 4.80 4.28
CA VAL A 88 22.47 4.18 5.04
C VAL A 88 22.05 3.84 6.47
N ASP A 89 21.11 4.60 7.04
CA ASP A 89 20.52 4.42 8.38
C ASP A 89 19.04 4.82 8.40
N ASP A 90 18.44 4.84 9.60
CA ASP A 90 17.03 5.14 9.82
C ASP A 90 16.72 6.62 10.12
N SER A 91 17.70 7.52 10.03
CA SER A 91 17.55 8.94 10.40
C SER A 91 16.55 9.72 9.56
N LYS A 92 16.22 9.22 8.36
CA LYS A 92 15.30 9.85 7.39
C LYS A 92 13.96 9.13 7.26
N LEU A 93 13.68 8.16 8.13
CA LEU A 93 12.42 7.43 8.08
C LEU A 93 11.26 8.30 8.58
N PRO A 94 10.11 8.26 7.89
CA PRO A 94 8.92 8.97 8.33
C PRO A 94 8.34 8.32 9.60
N PRO A 95 7.54 9.06 10.38
CA PRO A 95 6.78 8.47 11.48
C PRO A 95 5.74 7.46 10.94
N ARG A 96 5.38 6.48 11.79
CA ARG A 96 4.31 5.51 11.52
C ARG A 96 2.94 6.20 11.41
N GLY A 97 1.97 5.48 10.83
CA GLY A 97 0.58 5.94 10.75
C GLY A 97 0.27 6.85 9.55
N ARG A 98 1.19 6.91 8.56
CA ARG A 98 0.97 7.65 7.31
C ARG A 98 0.18 6.88 6.26
N LEU A 99 -0.03 5.58 6.46
CA LEU A 99 -0.78 4.70 5.57
C LEU A 99 -2.29 4.69 5.93
N PRO A 100 -3.18 4.48 4.95
CA PRO A 100 -4.61 4.54 5.21
C PRO A 100 -5.12 3.36 6.04
N ASP A 101 -5.89 3.65 7.09
CA ASP A 101 -6.78 2.70 7.75
C ASP A 101 -7.95 2.28 6.84
N ALA A 102 -8.03 0.97 6.57
CA ALA A 102 -9.03 0.35 5.70
C ALA A 102 -10.46 0.40 6.27
N ALA A 103 -10.63 0.63 7.58
CA ALA A 103 -11.92 0.68 8.26
C ALA A 103 -12.63 2.05 8.16
N GLN A 104 -11.99 3.05 7.57
CA GLN A 104 -12.49 4.43 7.51
C GLN A 104 -13.27 4.74 6.21
N GLY A 105 -13.81 5.96 6.14
CA GLY A 105 -14.59 6.46 4.99
C GLY A 105 -13.82 7.36 4.03
N SER A 106 -14.57 8.08 3.18
CA SER A 106 -14.04 8.95 2.13
C SER A 106 -13.22 10.13 2.64
N ASP A 107 -13.60 10.74 3.77
CA ASP A 107 -12.87 11.86 4.37
C ASP A 107 -11.45 11.44 4.79
N HIS A 108 -11.31 10.23 5.33
CA HIS A 108 -10.01 9.67 5.67
C HIS A 108 -9.16 9.37 4.43
N LEU A 109 -9.77 8.83 3.37
CA LEU A 109 -9.07 8.65 2.09
C LEU A 109 -8.54 9.99 1.57
N ARG A 110 -9.37 11.04 1.53
CA ARG A 110 -8.91 12.38 1.12
C ARG A 110 -7.82 12.90 2.04
N TRP A 111 -7.97 12.79 3.35
CA TRP A 111 -6.95 13.24 4.31
C TRP A 111 -5.57 12.61 4.04
N ILE A 112 -5.52 11.30 3.82
CA ILE A 112 -4.27 10.59 3.51
C ILE A 112 -3.71 10.97 2.14
N PHE A 113 -4.54 10.91 1.09
CA PHE A 113 -4.05 11.03 -0.28
C PHE A 113 -3.83 12.48 -0.72
N TYR A 114 -4.57 13.45 -0.16
CA TYR A 114 -4.33 14.87 -0.44
C TYR A 114 -3.00 15.34 0.16
N ARG A 115 -2.58 14.79 1.30
CA ARG A 115 -1.22 14.99 1.85
C ARG A 115 -0.13 14.62 0.85
N MET A 116 -0.39 13.63 0.00
CA MET A 116 0.53 13.15 -1.03
C MET A 116 0.39 13.91 -2.37
N GLY A 117 -0.55 14.86 -2.46
CA GLY A 117 -0.83 15.62 -3.68
C GLY A 117 -1.68 14.88 -4.71
N PHE A 118 -2.49 13.90 -4.30
CA PHE A 118 -3.48 13.26 -5.18
C PHE A 118 -4.83 13.97 -5.14
N ASP A 119 -5.60 13.87 -6.21
CA ASP A 119 -7.01 14.27 -6.26
C ASP A 119 -7.99 13.08 -6.15
N ASP A 120 -9.29 13.37 -6.17
CA ASP A 120 -10.34 12.35 -6.07
C ASP A 120 -10.30 11.30 -7.19
N GLN A 121 -9.94 11.71 -8.41
CA GLN A 121 -9.84 10.79 -9.56
C GLN A 121 -8.67 9.83 -9.37
N GLU A 122 -7.55 10.35 -8.91
CA GLU A 122 -6.32 9.59 -8.69
C GLU A 122 -6.46 8.60 -7.52
N ILE A 123 -7.16 9.01 -6.44
CA ILE A 123 -7.52 8.11 -5.33
C ILE A 123 -8.30 6.91 -5.85
N VAL A 124 -9.38 7.15 -6.60
CA VAL A 124 -10.22 6.08 -7.14
C VAL A 124 -9.42 5.20 -8.09
N ALA A 125 -8.59 5.78 -8.97
CA ALA A 125 -7.73 5.01 -9.87
C ALA A 125 -6.81 4.06 -9.09
N LEU A 126 -6.09 4.55 -8.08
CA LEU A 126 -5.19 3.72 -7.26
C LEU A 126 -5.92 2.62 -6.50
N SER A 127 -7.15 2.87 -6.02
CA SER A 127 -7.97 1.84 -5.37
C SER A 127 -8.28 0.64 -6.28
N GLY A 128 -8.30 0.84 -7.60
CA GLY A 128 -8.43 -0.25 -8.57
C GLY A 128 -7.34 -1.34 -8.48
N ALA A 129 -6.21 -1.06 -7.82
CA ALA A 129 -5.22 -2.07 -7.49
C ALA A 129 -5.77 -3.23 -6.64
N HIS A 130 -6.86 -3.02 -5.88
CA HIS A 130 -7.56 -4.08 -5.15
C HIS A 130 -8.19 -5.14 -6.06
N ASN A 131 -8.21 -4.94 -7.38
CA ASN A 131 -8.43 -6.03 -8.33
C ASN A 131 -7.39 -7.17 -8.18
N LEU A 132 -6.23 -6.90 -7.56
CA LEU A 132 -5.18 -7.90 -7.36
C LEU A 132 -5.08 -8.36 -5.91
N GLY A 133 -4.83 -9.65 -5.74
CA GLY A 133 -4.58 -10.27 -4.45
C GLY A 133 -5.81 -10.39 -3.56
N ARG A 134 -5.57 -10.41 -2.25
CA ARG A 134 -6.59 -10.61 -1.22
C ARG A 134 -6.13 -10.04 0.12
N CYS A 135 -7.09 -9.79 1.01
CA CYS A 135 -6.82 -9.59 2.42
C CYS A 135 -6.53 -10.93 3.11
N HIS A 136 -5.69 -10.86 4.15
CA HIS A 136 -5.40 -11.97 5.04
C HIS A 136 -5.57 -11.51 6.49
N SER A 137 -6.30 -12.31 7.26
CA SER A 137 -6.70 -11.99 8.64
C SER A 137 -5.52 -11.86 9.60
N ASP A 138 -4.43 -12.59 9.38
CA ASP A 138 -3.18 -12.54 10.16
C ASP A 138 -2.30 -11.32 9.85
N ARG A 139 -2.64 -10.54 8.82
CA ARG A 139 -1.88 -9.34 8.40
C ARG A 139 -2.65 -8.06 8.65
N SER A 140 -3.85 -7.99 8.08
CA SER A 140 -4.69 -6.78 8.07
C SER A 140 -5.90 -6.87 8.99
N GLY A 141 -6.20 -8.06 9.51
CA GLY A 141 -7.45 -8.34 10.19
C GLY A 141 -8.67 -8.52 9.27
N PHE A 142 -8.59 -8.12 8.00
CA PHE A 142 -9.59 -8.40 6.97
C PHE A 142 -9.30 -9.73 6.26
N GLU A 143 -10.29 -10.35 5.63
CA GLU A 143 -10.13 -11.66 4.98
C GLU A 143 -10.90 -11.76 3.65
N GLY A 144 -10.26 -12.32 2.63
CA GLY A 144 -10.90 -12.64 1.35
C GLY A 144 -10.42 -11.79 0.17
N ALA A 145 -10.83 -12.17 -1.03
CA ALA A 145 -10.48 -11.48 -2.27
C ALA A 145 -11.58 -10.51 -2.72
N TRP A 146 -11.18 -9.45 -3.41
CA TRP A 146 -12.12 -8.47 -3.98
C TRP A 146 -12.80 -8.94 -5.26
N VAL A 147 -12.14 -9.81 -6.02
CA VAL A 147 -12.58 -10.28 -7.34
C VAL A 147 -12.36 -11.77 -7.49
N ASN A 148 -13.08 -12.41 -8.41
CA ASN A 148 -12.97 -13.86 -8.65
C ASN A 148 -11.59 -14.28 -9.20
N ASN A 149 -10.91 -13.42 -9.97
CA ASN A 149 -9.58 -13.70 -10.51
C ASN A 149 -8.53 -12.69 -10.02
N PRO A 150 -7.99 -12.86 -8.80
CA PRO A 150 -7.12 -11.87 -8.16
C PRO A 150 -5.69 -11.85 -8.72
N THR A 151 -5.38 -12.60 -9.77
CA THR A 151 -4.05 -12.63 -10.42
C THR A 151 -4.06 -12.05 -11.82
N ARG A 152 -5.17 -11.46 -12.26
CA ARG A 152 -5.30 -10.78 -13.55
C ARG A 152 -5.75 -9.34 -13.35
N PHE A 153 -4.96 -8.38 -13.82
CA PHE A 153 -5.31 -6.97 -13.75
C PHE A 153 -6.48 -6.65 -14.70
N SER A 154 -7.56 -6.08 -14.14
CA SER A 154 -8.78 -5.77 -14.88
C SER A 154 -9.58 -4.67 -14.17
N ASN A 155 -10.70 -4.23 -14.76
CA ASN A 155 -11.64 -3.32 -14.09
C ASN A 155 -12.77 -4.06 -13.34
N GLN A 156 -12.63 -5.38 -13.12
CA GLN A 156 -13.63 -6.20 -12.43
C GLN A 156 -13.93 -5.69 -11.02
N TYR A 157 -12.92 -5.15 -10.31
CA TYR A 157 -13.10 -4.51 -9.00
C TYR A 157 -14.24 -3.48 -9.02
N TYR A 158 -14.23 -2.51 -9.94
CA TYR A 158 -15.27 -1.48 -10.02
C TYR A 158 -16.62 -2.05 -10.46
N ARG A 159 -16.62 -2.99 -11.42
CA ARG A 159 -17.85 -3.63 -11.91
C ARG A 159 -18.57 -4.35 -10.78
N LEU A 160 -17.87 -5.19 -10.03
CA LEU A 160 -18.44 -5.94 -8.90
C LEU A 160 -18.83 -5.03 -7.75
N LEU A 161 -18.02 -4.00 -7.46
CA LEU A 161 -18.33 -3.00 -6.45
C LEU A 161 -19.69 -2.32 -6.71
N LEU A 162 -20.06 -2.09 -7.97
CA LEU A 162 -21.35 -1.50 -8.35
C LEU A 162 -22.49 -2.52 -8.53
N SER A 163 -22.20 -3.73 -9.01
CA SER A 163 -23.24 -4.69 -9.43
C SER A 163 -23.70 -5.64 -8.33
N LEU A 164 -22.85 -5.91 -7.33
CA LEU A 164 -23.15 -6.86 -6.27
C LEU A 164 -23.85 -6.20 -5.07
N GLN A 165 -24.65 -6.98 -4.37
CA GLN A 165 -25.23 -6.58 -3.09
C GLN A 165 -24.28 -6.93 -1.95
N TRP A 166 -23.71 -5.91 -1.33
CA TRP A 166 -22.73 -6.03 -0.25
C TRP A 166 -23.41 -6.06 1.11
N ARG A 167 -23.13 -7.10 1.91
CA ARG A 167 -23.66 -7.25 3.28
C ARG A 167 -22.54 -7.09 4.29
N LYS A 168 -22.81 -6.36 5.37
CA LYS A 168 -21.85 -6.22 6.47
C LYS A 168 -21.68 -7.57 7.18
N LYS A 169 -20.42 -7.97 7.40
CA LYS A 169 -20.04 -9.18 8.13
C LYS A 169 -19.00 -8.81 9.18
N LYS A 170 -19.28 -9.18 10.43
CA LYS A 170 -18.32 -9.08 11.53
C LYS A 170 -17.48 -10.34 11.56
N LEU A 171 -16.16 -10.18 11.46
CA LEU A 171 -15.20 -11.27 11.51
C LEU A 171 -14.94 -11.73 12.96
N PRO A 172 -14.35 -12.92 13.19
CA PRO A 172 -14.06 -13.44 14.52
C PRO A 172 -13.18 -12.52 15.38
N ASN A 173 -12.30 -11.72 14.75
CA ASN A 173 -11.47 -10.73 15.43
C ASN A 173 -12.19 -9.42 15.77
N GLY A 174 -13.49 -9.31 15.45
CA GLY A 174 -14.33 -8.16 15.75
C GLY A 174 -14.35 -7.06 14.70
N ILE A 175 -13.49 -7.13 13.67
CA ILE A 175 -13.48 -6.18 12.55
C ILE A 175 -14.68 -6.44 11.64
N GLU A 176 -15.22 -5.37 11.07
CA GLU A 176 -16.33 -5.46 10.12
C GLU A 176 -15.82 -5.21 8.70
N GLN A 177 -16.29 -6.04 7.78
CA GLN A 177 -16.08 -5.88 6.34
C GLN A 177 -17.39 -6.12 5.60
N PHE A 178 -17.39 -5.92 4.29
CA PHE A 178 -18.52 -6.23 3.44
C PHE A 178 -18.26 -7.49 2.65
N VAL A 179 -19.28 -8.33 2.46
CA VAL A 179 -19.18 -9.56 1.69
C VAL A 179 -20.33 -9.72 0.72
N ASN A 180 -20.08 -10.49 -0.33
CA ASN A 180 -21.08 -11.04 -1.21
C ASN A 180 -20.76 -12.53 -1.42
N TYR A 181 -21.76 -13.40 -1.23
CA TYR A 181 -21.64 -14.84 -1.46
C TYR A 181 -22.44 -15.21 -2.70
N ASP A 182 -21.78 -15.89 -3.63
CA ASP A 182 -22.35 -16.42 -4.85
C ASP A 182 -22.62 -17.91 -4.64
N GLU A 183 -23.89 -18.30 -4.60
CA GLU A 183 -24.32 -19.68 -4.33
C GLU A 183 -24.01 -20.64 -5.49
N ASP A 184 -23.97 -20.14 -6.73
CA ASP A 184 -23.73 -20.98 -7.92
C ASP A 184 -22.27 -21.40 -8.03
N THR A 185 -21.35 -20.51 -7.60
CA THR A 185 -19.90 -20.76 -7.63
C THR A 185 -19.32 -21.13 -6.27
N GLU A 186 -20.15 -21.09 -5.21
CA GLU A 186 -19.75 -21.23 -3.80
C GLU A 186 -18.60 -20.28 -3.39
N THR A 187 -18.55 -19.08 -3.98
CA THR A 187 -17.48 -18.11 -3.72
C THR A 187 -17.94 -16.94 -2.85
N GLU A 188 -17.11 -16.56 -1.87
CA GLU A 188 -17.30 -15.34 -1.09
C GLU A 188 -16.28 -14.28 -1.53
N LEU A 189 -16.78 -13.13 -1.96
CA LEU A 189 -15.99 -11.93 -2.22
C LEU A 189 -16.14 -10.94 -1.07
N MET A 190 -15.17 -10.03 -0.95
CA MET A 190 -15.16 -9.02 0.10
C MET A 190 -14.84 -7.62 -0.43
N MET A 191 -15.23 -6.62 0.37
CA MET A 191 -14.83 -5.24 0.21
C MET A 191 -14.54 -4.65 1.59
N LEU A 192 -13.56 -3.76 1.65
CA LEU A 192 -13.25 -2.97 2.84
C LEU A 192 -14.27 -1.85 3.02
N PRO A 193 -14.44 -1.29 4.23
CA PRO A 193 -15.20 -0.07 4.44
C PRO A 193 -14.76 1.08 3.52
N THR A 194 -13.45 1.25 3.34
CA THR A 194 -12.87 2.22 2.39
C THR A 194 -13.24 1.95 0.93
N ASP A 195 -13.38 0.69 0.49
CA ASP A 195 -13.83 0.36 -0.86
C ASP A 195 -15.30 0.77 -1.07
N LEU A 196 -16.17 0.46 -0.09
CA LEU A 196 -17.58 0.86 -0.14
C LEU A 196 -17.74 2.38 -0.12
N ALA A 197 -16.87 3.10 0.59
CA ALA A 197 -16.89 4.56 0.63
C ALA A 197 -16.75 5.19 -0.77
N LEU A 198 -16.06 4.53 -1.71
CA LEU A 198 -15.93 4.99 -3.10
C LEU A 198 -17.27 5.03 -3.84
N THR A 199 -18.27 4.26 -3.40
CA THR A 199 -19.62 4.25 -4.00
C THR A 199 -20.63 5.13 -3.27
N GLN A 200 -20.29 5.56 -2.06
CA GLN A 200 -21.14 6.37 -1.19
C GLN A 200 -20.88 7.86 -1.39
N ASP A 201 -19.61 8.23 -1.62
CA ASP A 201 -19.22 9.59 -1.97
C ASP A 201 -19.54 9.92 -3.44
N LYS A 202 -20.14 11.09 -3.68
CA LYS A 202 -20.62 11.48 -5.01
C LYS A 202 -19.50 11.62 -6.04
N GLU A 203 -18.38 12.25 -5.68
CA GLU A 203 -17.28 12.50 -6.62
C GLU A 203 -16.49 11.21 -6.88
N PHE A 204 -16.26 10.40 -5.85
CA PHE A 204 -15.66 9.07 -6.05
C PHE A 204 -16.54 8.17 -6.92
N LYS A 205 -17.85 8.11 -6.64
CA LYS A 205 -18.78 7.25 -7.37
C LYS A 205 -18.80 7.57 -8.87
N ARG A 206 -18.65 8.84 -9.24
CA ARG A 206 -18.54 9.25 -10.65
C ARG A 206 -17.37 8.55 -11.34
N TRP A 207 -16.20 8.51 -10.71
CA TRP A 207 -15.01 7.85 -11.25
C TRP A 207 -15.10 6.32 -11.18
N VAL A 208 -15.70 5.76 -10.12
CA VAL A 208 -15.98 4.32 -10.02
C VAL A 208 -16.85 3.86 -11.20
N GLY A 209 -17.94 4.59 -11.50
CA GLY A 209 -18.78 4.32 -12.66
C GLY A 209 -18.00 4.39 -13.96
N LYS A 210 -17.21 5.45 -14.15
CA LYS A 210 -16.40 5.62 -15.36
C LYS A 210 -15.43 4.45 -15.58
N TYR A 211 -14.74 3.99 -14.54
CA TYR A 211 -13.80 2.87 -14.66
C TYR A 211 -14.47 1.51 -14.77
N ALA A 212 -15.69 1.35 -14.23
CA ALA A 212 -16.49 0.15 -14.44
C ALA A 212 -16.93 0.02 -15.92
N ASP A 213 -17.29 1.13 -16.56
CA ASP A 213 -17.75 1.18 -17.94
C ASP A 213 -16.60 1.17 -18.97
N ASP A 214 -15.47 1.82 -18.63
CA ASP A 214 -14.34 2.04 -19.54
C ASP A 214 -13.02 1.52 -18.93
N LYS A 215 -12.67 0.29 -19.29
CA LYS A 215 -11.46 -0.40 -18.82
C LYS A 215 -10.19 0.28 -19.37
N GLU A 216 -10.21 0.71 -20.63
CA GLU A 216 -9.10 1.37 -21.29
C GLU A 216 -8.78 2.71 -20.60
N LYS A 217 -9.81 3.49 -20.24
CA LYS A 217 -9.62 4.72 -19.45
C LYS A 217 -9.06 4.43 -18.06
N PHE A 218 -9.56 3.40 -17.39
CA PHE A 218 -9.00 2.97 -16.10
C PHE A 218 -7.51 2.65 -16.24
N PHE A 219 -7.12 1.89 -17.28
CA PHE A 219 -5.73 1.49 -17.49
C PHE A 219 -4.82 2.69 -17.79
N GLU A 220 -5.29 3.63 -18.61
CA GLU A 220 -4.56 4.87 -18.91
C GLU A 220 -4.31 5.69 -17.64
N ASP A 221 -5.34 5.90 -16.83
CA ASP A 221 -5.25 6.68 -15.60
C ASP A 221 -4.42 5.96 -14.55
N PHE A 222 -4.68 4.67 -14.34
CA PHE A 222 -3.91 3.86 -13.41
C PHE A 222 -2.41 3.90 -13.71
N SER A 223 -2.04 3.83 -14.98
CA SER A 223 -0.64 3.91 -15.40
C SER A 223 0.01 5.23 -14.97
N LYS A 224 -0.64 6.36 -15.28
CA LYS A 224 -0.15 7.70 -14.92
C LYS A 224 -0.05 7.88 -13.41
N VAL A 225 -1.09 7.47 -12.69
CA VAL A 225 -1.19 7.69 -11.25
C VAL A 225 -0.25 6.76 -10.48
N PHE A 226 -0.07 5.51 -10.90
CA PHE A 226 0.90 4.61 -10.29
C PHE A 226 2.35 5.06 -10.57
N SER A 227 2.62 5.58 -11.78
CA SER A 227 3.91 6.20 -12.11
C SER A 227 4.18 7.43 -11.22
N LYS A 228 3.18 8.31 -11.05
CA LYS A 228 3.25 9.44 -10.10
C LYS A 228 3.53 8.96 -8.67
N LEU A 229 2.79 7.96 -8.19
CA LEU A 229 2.94 7.41 -6.83
C LEU A 229 4.38 6.99 -6.54
N ILE A 230 4.98 6.19 -7.41
CA ILE A 230 6.34 5.69 -7.18
C ILE A 230 7.42 6.76 -7.43
N GLU A 231 7.08 7.94 -7.97
CA GLU A 231 7.99 9.08 -8.16
C GLU A 231 7.78 10.20 -7.12
N LEU A 232 6.86 10.04 -6.15
CA LEU A 232 6.69 11.02 -5.08
C LEU A 232 7.98 11.22 -4.28
N GLY A 233 8.33 12.50 -4.06
CA GLY A 233 9.58 12.90 -3.41
C GLY A 233 10.82 12.84 -4.31
N ILE A 234 10.71 12.45 -5.58
CA ILE A 234 11.83 12.42 -6.53
C ILE A 234 11.82 13.67 -7.41
N ARG A 235 12.96 14.36 -7.51
CA ARG A 235 13.17 15.49 -8.43
C ARG A 235 14.19 15.07 -9.48
N ARG A 236 13.88 15.27 -10.77
CA ARG A 236 14.74 14.88 -11.88
C ARG A 236 15.18 16.08 -12.72
N ASP A 237 16.40 16.02 -13.26
CA ASP A 237 16.88 16.95 -14.27
C ASP A 237 16.30 16.62 -15.67
N SER A 238 16.61 17.45 -16.66
CA SER A 238 16.21 17.25 -18.06
C SER A 238 16.72 15.94 -18.71
N LYS A 239 17.70 15.27 -18.09
CA LYS A 239 18.27 13.99 -18.54
C LYS A 239 17.67 12.80 -17.78
N GLY A 240 16.76 13.04 -16.84
CA GLY A 240 16.12 12.02 -16.02
C GLY A 240 16.92 11.62 -14.76
N ASN A 241 18.04 12.28 -14.46
CA ASN A 241 18.83 11.99 -13.26
C ASN A 241 18.15 12.58 -12.03
N ILE A 242 18.14 11.83 -10.92
CA ILE A 242 17.63 12.36 -9.65
C ILE A 242 18.59 13.45 -9.12
N THR A 243 18.05 14.60 -8.74
CA THR A 243 18.83 15.78 -8.30
C THR A 243 18.74 16.04 -6.80
N ASN A 244 17.68 15.57 -6.14
CA ASN A 244 17.54 15.66 -4.68
C ASN A 244 18.05 14.37 -4.01
N LEU A 245 19.22 13.90 -4.44
CA LEU A 245 19.86 12.74 -3.83
C LEU A 245 20.25 13.07 -2.40
N ASP A 246 19.73 12.27 -1.49
CA ASP A 246 19.96 12.41 -0.07
C ASP A 246 21.31 11.84 0.41
N ASN A 247 22.20 11.44 -0.51
CA ASN A 247 23.36 10.58 -0.26
C ASN A 247 24.61 10.91 -1.13
N GLU A 248 25.23 12.09 -0.99
CA GLU A 248 26.61 12.31 -1.49
C GLU A 248 27.72 12.10 -0.43
N LYS A 249 27.41 11.79 0.83
CA LYS A 249 28.46 11.53 1.84
C LYS A 249 28.26 10.22 2.58
N GLY A 250 29.04 9.20 2.21
CA GLY A 250 29.27 8.06 3.09
C GLY A 250 29.68 6.76 2.40
N GLY A 251 29.37 6.59 1.11
CA GLY A 251 29.46 5.27 0.49
C GLY A 251 28.30 4.35 0.95
N TYR A 252 27.99 3.36 0.12
CA TYR A 252 26.92 2.41 0.35
C TYR A 252 27.26 1.49 1.54
N HIS A 253 26.46 1.58 2.60
CA HIS A 253 26.43 0.60 3.68
C HIS A 253 25.02 0.00 3.70
N SER A 254 24.90 -1.28 3.34
CA SER A 254 23.61 -1.97 3.49
C SER A 254 23.21 -1.95 4.96
N ALA A 255 21.95 -1.63 5.23
CA ALA A 255 21.34 -1.90 6.53
C ALA A 255 21.61 -3.37 6.92
N PRO A 256 21.72 -3.69 8.22
CA PRO A 256 21.89 -5.06 8.67
C PRO A 256 20.83 -5.95 8.03
N LYS A 257 21.28 -7.06 7.42
CA LYS A 257 20.39 -8.03 6.77
C LYS A 257 19.33 -8.50 7.77
N LYS A 258 18.05 -8.23 7.49
CA LYS A 258 16.93 -8.88 8.21
C LYS A 258 16.98 -10.39 7.92
N LYS A 259 16.52 -11.22 8.87
CA LYS A 259 16.59 -12.69 8.75
C LYS A 259 16.01 -13.17 7.41
N ASP A 260 16.65 -14.19 6.83
CA ASP A 260 16.22 -14.83 5.57
C ASP A 260 14.87 -15.56 5.67
N THR A 261 14.30 -15.63 6.87
CA THR A 261 13.01 -16.22 7.15
C THR A 261 12.00 -15.12 7.49
N PRO A 262 10.75 -15.20 6.98
CA PRO A 262 9.68 -14.36 7.48
C PRO A 262 9.53 -14.56 9.00
N GLY A 263 9.89 -13.56 9.78
CA GLY A 263 9.64 -13.53 11.22
C GLY A 263 8.36 -12.77 11.52
N SER A 264 7.68 -13.11 12.60
CA SER A 264 6.80 -12.16 13.29
C SER A 264 7.65 -10.96 13.74
N PRO A 265 7.08 -9.75 13.83
CA PRO A 265 7.77 -8.61 14.44
C PRO A 265 8.41 -9.04 15.76
N ALA A 266 9.66 -8.65 16.01
CA ALA A 266 10.29 -8.94 17.28
C ALA A 266 9.48 -8.26 18.38
N LYS A 267 9.01 -9.03 19.38
CA LYS A 267 8.54 -8.42 20.62
C LYS A 267 9.68 -7.60 21.18
N ASN A 268 9.46 -6.29 21.32
CA ASN A 268 10.46 -5.37 21.83
C ASN A 268 10.92 -5.87 23.21
N THR A 269 12.21 -6.18 23.38
CA THR A 269 12.72 -6.83 24.60
C THR A 269 12.85 -5.88 25.80
N ASP A 270 12.43 -4.63 25.68
CA ASP A 270 12.45 -3.65 26.77
C ASP A 270 11.17 -3.60 27.61
N ASP A 271 10.09 -4.27 27.21
CA ASP A 271 8.87 -4.35 28.02
C ASP A 271 8.91 -5.54 28.98
N LYS A 272 9.82 -5.49 29.95
CA LYS A 272 9.66 -6.25 31.21
C LYS A 272 8.56 -5.61 32.06
N LYS A 273 7.33 -5.64 31.57
CA LYS A 273 6.08 -5.70 32.34
C LYS A 273 4.89 -5.65 31.39
N VAL A 274 3.97 -6.57 31.66
CA VAL A 274 2.58 -6.65 31.20
C VAL A 274 2.33 -7.44 29.90
N ASN A 275 1.76 -8.63 30.08
CA ASN A 275 0.90 -9.29 29.09
C ASN A 275 -0.28 -8.35 28.77
N VAL A 276 -0.14 -7.51 27.74
CA VAL A 276 -1.30 -6.87 27.11
C VAL A 276 -1.16 -7.06 25.61
N SER A 277 -2.23 -7.55 25.01
CA SER A 277 -2.41 -7.62 23.56
C SER A 277 -2.01 -6.29 22.91
N GLU A 278 -1.25 -6.35 21.81
CA GLU A 278 -0.72 -5.22 21.01
C GLU A 278 -1.82 -4.31 20.41
N ALA A 279 -3.09 -4.55 20.73
CA ALA A 279 -4.24 -3.69 20.40
C ALA A 279 -4.74 -2.79 21.55
N ALA A 280 -4.19 -2.90 22.76
CA ALA A 280 -4.68 -2.16 23.92
C ALA A 280 -4.39 -0.64 23.91
N PRO A 281 -3.20 -0.16 23.47
CA PRO A 281 -2.91 1.29 23.46
C PRO A 281 -3.81 2.07 22.50
N LEU A 282 -4.10 1.50 21.32
CA LEU A 282 -5.01 2.06 20.31
C LEU A 282 -6.47 2.13 20.81
N GLN A 283 -6.92 1.19 21.65
CA GLN A 283 -8.24 1.26 22.27
C GLN A 283 -8.35 2.41 23.30
N GLU A 284 -7.27 2.70 24.01
CA GLU A 284 -7.24 3.76 25.02
C GLU A 284 -7.17 5.16 24.39
N GLU A 285 -6.40 5.32 23.31
CA GLU A 285 -6.34 6.56 22.54
C GLU A 285 -7.67 6.85 21.82
N ASN A 286 -8.30 5.83 21.22
CA ASN A 286 -9.62 5.98 20.60
C ASN A 286 -10.73 6.31 21.61
N LYS A 287 -10.65 5.81 22.85
CA LYS A 287 -11.57 6.21 23.93
C LYS A 287 -11.36 7.65 24.38
N LYS A 288 -10.11 8.14 24.41
CA LYS A 288 -9.80 9.54 24.74
C LYS A 288 -10.20 10.54 23.65
N PHE A 289 -10.24 10.10 22.40
CA PHE A 289 -10.71 10.91 21.28
C PHE A 289 -12.25 11.00 21.29
N ASN A 290 -12.95 9.87 21.49
CA ASN A 290 -14.40 9.82 21.55
C ASN A 290 -15.04 10.45 22.80
N SER A 291 -14.26 10.73 23.85
CA SER A 291 -14.75 11.44 25.05
C SER A 291 -14.62 12.97 24.94
N LYS A 292 -14.07 13.47 23.82
CA LYS A 292 -13.91 14.91 23.53
C LYS A 292 -14.80 15.41 22.39
N LEU A 293 -15.63 14.53 21.82
CA LEU A 293 -16.75 14.82 20.93
C LEU A 293 -18.06 14.73 21.73
#